data_AF-A0A5C7J7C1-F1
#
_entry.id   AF-A0A5C7J7C1-F1
#
_cell.length_a   1.000
_cell.length_b   1.000
_cell.length_c   1.000
_cell.angle_alpha   90.00
_cell.angle_beta   90.00
_cell.angle_gamma   90.00
#
_symmetry.space_group_name_H-M   'P 1'
#
loop_
_entity.id
_entity.type
_entity.pdbx_description
1 polymer ?
#
loop_
_entity_poly.entity_id
_entity_poly.type
_entity_poly.pdbx_seq_one_letter_code
_entity_poly.pdbx_strand_id
1 'polypeptide(L)' 'MKDKIMITRSEVLRANLRSYLDAVQMSDTQIVVQRNGKPVAVIVNYDAWQKLQQQVAGQEKNDESK' A
#
# COMPACT_ATOMS: atom_id res chain seq x y z
N MET A 1 -16.33 -1.99 2.17
CA MET A 1 -15.61 -2.31 0.92
C MET A 1 -14.38 -3.11 1.31
N LYS A 2 -14.05 -4.18 0.58
CA LYS A 2 -12.94 -5.08 0.95
C LYS A 2 -11.67 -4.57 0.26
N ASP A 3 -10.62 -4.27 1.01
CA ASP A 3 -9.34 -3.86 0.45
C ASP A 3 -8.83 -4.95 -0.52
N LYS A 4 -8.51 -4.54 -1.76
CA LYS A 4 -8.07 -5.47 -2.79
C LYS A 4 -6.55 -5.47 -2.83
N ILE A 5 -5.92 -6.61 -2.55
CA ILE A 5 -4.46 -6.75 -2.65
C ILE A 5 -4.12 -7.37 -4.00
N MET A 6 -3.25 -6.69 -4.75
CA MET A 6 -2.68 -7.16 -6.00
C MET A 6 -1.18 -7.38 -5.84
N ILE A 7 -0.66 -8.47 -6.37
CA ILE A 7 0.78 -8.79 -6.33
C ILE A 7 1.33 -8.71 -7.75
N THR A 8 2.44 -8.00 -7.95
CA THR A 8 3.08 -7.89 -9.26
C THR A 8 4.60 -7.95 -9.16
N ARG A 9 5.26 -8.33 -10.26
CA ARG A 9 6.72 -8.32 -10.37
C ARG A 9 7.24 -6.93 -10.74
N SER A 10 8.43 -6.60 -10.28
CA SER A 10 9.08 -5.30 -10.52
C SER A 10 9.19 -4.96 -12.01
N GLU A 11 9.45 -5.94 -12.87
CA GLU A 11 9.57 -5.74 -14.33
C GLU A 11 8.23 -5.37 -14.97
N VAL A 12 7.16 -6.08 -14.58
CA VAL A 12 5.79 -5.83 -15.07
C VAL A 12 5.27 -4.48 -14.59
N LEU A 13 5.57 -4.12 -13.34
CA LEU A 13 5.25 -2.81 -12.77
C LEU A 13 5.88 -1.68 -13.59
N ARG A 14 7.17 -1.76 -13.90
CA ARG A 14 7.87 -0.69 -14.63
C ARG A 14 7.25 -0.45 -16.02
N ALA A 15 6.87 -1.51 -16.72
CA ALA A 15 6.25 -1.40 -18.03
C ALA A 15 4.83 -0.79 -17.98
N ASN A 16 4.13 -0.93 -16.85
CA ASN A 16 2.71 -0.54 -16.73
C ASN A 16 2.45 0.42 -15.57
N LEU A 17 3.46 1.20 -15.15
CA LEU A 17 3.43 1.95 -13.91
C LEU A 17 2.21 2.87 -13.82
N ARG A 18 1.88 3.56 -14.91
CA ARG A 18 0.72 4.45 -14.98
C ARG A 18 -0.59 3.74 -14.69
N SER A 19 -0.86 2.62 -15.36
CA SER A 19 -2.08 1.83 -15.16
C SER A 19 -2.23 1.33 -13.72
N TYR A 20 -1.10 1.00 -13.08
CA TYR A 20 -1.09 0.61 -11.67
C TYR A 20 -1.37 1.79 -10.72
N LEU A 21 -0.81 2.96 -11.00
CA LEU A 21 -1.11 4.17 -10.23
C LEU A 21 -2.58 4.57 -10.38
N ASP A 22 -3.12 4.53 -11.60
CA ASP A 22 -4.54 4.79 -11.87
C ASP A 22 -5.43 3.80 -11.11
N ALA A 23 -5.07 2.52 -11.09
CA ALA A 23 -5.79 1.51 -10.32
C ALA A 23 -5.78 1.79 -8.80
N VAL A 24 -4.63 2.16 -8.22
CA VAL A 24 -4.50 2.50 -6.79
C VAL A 24 -5.22 3.80 -6.43
N GLN A 25 -5.33 4.73 -7.38
CA GLN A 25 -6.04 5.99 -7.15
C GLN A 25 -7.55 5.82 -7.25
N MET A 26 -8.04 5.05 -8.23
CA MET A 26 -9.47 4.88 -8.50
C MET A 26 -10.13 3.80 -7.66
N SER A 27 -9.34 2.88 -7.10
CA SER A 27 -9.83 1.81 -6.25
C SER A 27 -8.98 1.73 -4.99
N ASP A 28 -9.57 1.28 -3.88
CA ASP A 28 -8.86 0.96 -2.63
C ASP A 28 -7.98 -0.31 -2.79
N THR A 29 -7.26 -0.40 -3.91
CA THR A 29 -6.36 -1.48 -4.26
C THR A 29 -4.96 -1.15 -3.74
N GLN A 30 -4.34 -2.11 -3.09
CA GLN A 30 -2.94 -2.06 -2.67
C GLN A 30 -2.12 -2.97 -3.58
N ILE A 31 -0.99 -2.48 -4.07
CA ILE A 31 -0.11 -3.25 -4.96
C ILE A 31 1.17 -3.62 -4.22
N VAL A 32 1.38 -4.91 -4.00
CA VAL A 32 2.63 -5.45 -3.48
C VAL A 32 3.56 -5.76 -4.66
N VAL A 33 4.71 -5.09 -4.65
CA VAL A 33 5.74 -5.25 -5.67
C VAL A 33 6.75 -6.28 -5.18
N GLN A 34 7.04 -7.26 -6.02
CA GLN A 34 8.00 -8.31 -5.73
C GLN A 34 9.23 -8.23 -6.64
N ARG A 35 10.37 -8.68 -6.11
CA ARG A 35 11.60 -8.96 -6.86
C ARG A 35 12.18 -10.27 -6.36
N ASN A 36 12.49 -11.19 -7.27
CA ASN A 36 12.99 -12.54 -6.94
C ASN A 36 12.09 -13.29 -5.92
N GLY A 37 10.77 -13.17 -6.07
CA GLY A 37 9.79 -13.82 -5.21
C GLY A 37 9.62 -13.21 -3.81
N LYS A 38 10.34 -12.12 -3.50
CA LYS A 38 10.24 -11.42 -2.21
C LYS A 38 9.53 -10.07 -2.38
N PRO A 39 8.66 -9.66 -1.44
CA PRO A 39 8.09 -8.32 -1.44
C PRO A 39 9.17 -7.29 -1.17
N VAL A 40 9.18 -6.22 -1.97
CA VAL A 40 10.19 -5.14 -1.89
C VAL A 40 9.56 -3.76 -1.71
N ALA A 41 8.31 -3.58 -2.13
CA ALA A 41 7.58 -2.32 -1.96
C ALA A 41 6.08 -2.58 -1.95
N VAL A 42 5.32 -1.63 -1.40
CA VAL A 42 3.87 -1.58 -1.51
C VAL A 42 3.48 -0.21 -2.02
N ILE A 43 2.60 -0.17 -3.02
CA ILE A 43 2.01 1.07 -3.54
C ILE A 43 0.58 1.12 -3.02
N VAL A 44 0.25 2.22 -2.37
CA VAL A 44 -1.06 2.49 -1.76
C VAL A 44 -1.49 3.91 -2.05
N ASN A 45 -2.78 4.18 -1.92
CA ASN A 45 -3.31 5.52 -1.96
C ASN A 45 -2.74 6.35 -0.79
N TYR A 46 -2.36 7.61 -1.07
CA TYR A 46 -1.72 8.48 -0.08
C TYR A 46 -2.63 8.78 1.12
N ASP A 47 -3.92 9.03 0.89
CA ASP A 47 -4.86 9.36 1.97
C ASP A 47 -5.11 8.15 2.87
N ALA A 48 -5.16 6.95 2.29
CA ALA A 48 -5.25 5.70 3.03
C ALA A 48 -4.00 5.49 3.91
N TRP A 49 -2.82 5.79 3.37
CA TRP A 49 -1.57 5.73 4.13
C TRP A 49 -1.53 6.75 5.27
N GLN A 50 -1.97 7.99 5.04
CA GLN A 50 -2.03 9.00 6.09
C GLN A 50 -2.96 8.58 7.25
N LYS A 51 -4.15 8.05 6.94
CA LYS A 51 -5.08 7.55 7.96
C LYS A 51 -4.46 6.42 8.78
N LEU A 52 -3.75 5.49 8.12
CA LEU A 52 -3.03 4.43 8.81
C LEU A 52 -1.97 4.99 9.77
N GLN A 53 -1.17 5.96 9.33
CA GLN A 53 -0.15 6.58 10.17
C GLN A 53 -0.76 7.28 11.40
N GLN A 54 -1.89 7.96 11.23
CA GLN A 54 -2.61 8.60 12.35
C GLN A 54 -3.15 7.57 13.34
N GLN A 55 -3.64 6.42 12.87
CA GLN A 55 -4.10 5.33 13.74
C GLN A 55 -2.95 4.74 14.55
N VAL A 56 -1.81 4.46 13.90
CA VAL A 56 -0.62 3.92 14.58
C VAL A 56 -0.09 4.91 15.62
N ALA A 57 0.08 6.18 15.25
CA ALA A 57 0.53 7.22 16.18
C ALA A 57 -0.45 7.46 17.35
N GLY A 58 -1.76 7.28 17.12
CA GLY A 58 -2.78 7.33 18.16
C GLY A 58 -2.76 6.12 19.10
N GLN A 59 -2.32 4.96 18.62
CA GLN A 59 -2.17 3.74 19.42
C GLN A 59 -0.93 3.79 20.32
N GLU A 60 0.21 4.31 19.82
CA GLU A 60 1.44 4.44 20.62
C GLU A 60 1.24 5.29 21.88
N LYS A 61 0.41 6.34 21.82
CA LYS A 61 0.08 7.19 22.99
C LYS A 61 -0.74 6.48 24.08
N ASN A 62 -1.48 5.43 23.74
CA ASN A 62 -2.30 4.70 24.69
C ASN A 62 -1.55 3.57 25.41
N ASP A 63 -0.43 3.08 24.85
CA ASP A 63 0.41 2.05 25.48
C ASP A 63 1.43 2.63 26.48
N GLU A 64 1.86 3.88 26.33
CA GLU A 64 2.73 4.56 27.31
C GLU A 64 1.99 5.07 28.56
N SER A 65 0.65 4.98 28.58
CA SER A 65 -0.20 5.46 29.68
C SER A 65 -0.74 4.33 30.59
N LYS A 66 -0.16 3.12 30.54
CA LYS A 66 -0.54 1.98 31.37
C LYS A 66 0.56 1.55 32.34
#